data_AF-A0AAN7ZZ14-F1
#
_entry.id   AF-A0AAN7ZZ14-F1
#
_cell.length_a   1.000
_cell.length_b   1.000
_cell.length_c   1.000
_cell.angle_alpha   90.00
_cell.angle_beta   90.00
_cell.angle_gamma   90.00
#
_symmetry.space_group_name_H-M   'P 1'
#
loop_
_entity.id
_entity.type
_entity.pdbx_description
1 polymer ?
#
loop_
_entity_poly.entity_id
_entity_poly.type
_entity_poly.pdbx_seq_one_letter_code
_entity_poly.pdbx_strand_id
1 'polypeptide(L)'
;MPRPLIGIGHSMGATQLTLLSLMHPRLFTSLILCEPVMDNCTESCQGPTLTKLSTFRRDVWPSREDAVQAATKSYRKWDSRVLQRWNQHAFRELPTIVFPESEVALASEPQEEDMSVETDTSSALSWNDMDMYRWFKDPKRELPEINSSKMPVTLATTKHQEVFSYLRPNFSGLPSQHIRGPPSPDASPNVVEVDRLFHPDIVGPTVTPFYRAEPVIAHMALPHVRPSVLYVFGGRSPVSSPQQREDKLSRTGTSIGGSGGAEAGRVKGVLIGKAAHLAPMEATGACAEAIVPWLVEQLDGWKSDEVKVSRGWAERSLKEKATVSEEWTGRVRSLL
;
A
#
# COMPACT_ATOMS: atom_id res chain seq x y z
N MET A 1 3.91 21.52 3.96
CA MET A 1 2.57 20.91 3.91
C MET A 1 1.72 21.53 5.01
N PRO A 2 0.50 22.01 4.72
CA PRO A 2 -0.43 22.47 5.74
C PRO A 2 -0.73 21.36 6.76
N ARG A 3 -0.77 21.68 8.05
CA ARG A 3 -1.12 20.76 9.14
C ARG A 3 -2.57 21.01 9.58
N PRO A 4 -3.26 20.00 10.14
CA PRO A 4 -2.79 18.65 10.46
C PRO A 4 -2.76 17.72 9.25
N LEU A 5 -1.88 16.70 9.30
CA LEU A 5 -1.86 15.61 8.31
C LEU A 5 -2.50 14.37 8.93
N ILE A 6 -3.48 13.79 8.24
CA ILE A 6 -4.16 12.56 8.66
C ILE A 6 -3.99 11.52 7.56
N GLY A 7 -3.45 10.37 7.91
CA GLY A 7 -3.27 9.24 6.98
C GLY A 7 -4.51 8.35 6.98
N ILE A 8 -5.05 8.03 5.80
CA ILE A 8 -6.11 7.03 5.65
C ILE A 8 -5.60 5.97 4.67
N GLY A 9 -5.49 4.73 5.14
CA GLY A 9 -4.95 3.63 4.36
C GLY A 9 -5.83 2.40 4.45
N HIS A 10 -5.88 1.64 3.36
CA HIS A 10 -6.54 0.34 3.30
C HIS A 10 -5.51 -0.77 3.04
N SER A 11 -5.69 -1.95 3.64
CA SER A 11 -4.87 -3.13 3.34
C SER A 11 -3.37 -2.82 3.52
N MET A 12 -2.54 -3.13 2.52
CA MET A 12 -1.11 -2.77 2.50
C MET A 12 -0.84 -1.26 2.59
N GLY A 13 -1.76 -0.41 2.11
CA GLY A 13 -1.64 1.04 2.28
C GLY A 13 -1.68 1.46 3.75
N ALA A 14 -2.45 0.76 4.58
CA ALA A 14 -2.47 0.99 6.03
C ALA A 14 -1.13 0.59 6.69
N THR A 15 -0.56 -0.53 6.25
CA THR A 15 0.78 -1.00 6.67
C THR A 15 1.86 0.03 6.31
N GLN A 16 1.82 0.53 5.07
CA GLN A 16 2.76 1.55 4.60
C GLN A 16 2.66 2.86 5.38
N LEU A 17 1.45 3.33 5.69
CA LEU A 17 1.25 4.51 6.53
C LEU A 17 1.75 4.31 7.96
N THR A 18 1.59 3.10 8.51
CA THR A 18 2.12 2.75 9.83
C THR A 18 3.64 2.85 9.83
N LEU A 19 4.31 2.24 8.85
CA LEU A 19 5.77 2.32 8.68
C LEU A 19 6.25 3.77 8.48
N LEU A 20 5.56 4.55 7.64
CA LEU A 20 5.87 5.96 7.43
C LEU A 20 5.75 6.77 8.73
N SER A 21 4.75 6.48 9.55
CA SER A 21 4.59 7.14 10.85
C SER A 21 5.71 6.82 11.84
N LEU A 22 6.32 5.64 11.73
CA LEU A 22 7.47 5.24 12.54
C LEU A 22 8.75 5.96 12.07
N MET A 23 8.93 6.11 10.75
CA MET A 23 10.05 6.88 10.17
C MET A 23 9.96 8.37 10.50
N HIS A 24 8.74 8.91 10.55
CA HIS A 24 8.48 10.31 10.85
C HIS A 24 7.41 10.44 11.95
N PRO A 25 7.78 10.27 13.25
CA PRO A 25 6.83 10.23 14.36
C PRO A 25 5.97 11.47 14.54
N ARG A 26 6.43 12.62 14.01
CA ARG A 26 5.72 13.90 14.04
C ARG A 26 5.06 14.26 12.71
N LEU A 27 4.94 13.34 11.75
CA LEU A 27 4.31 13.64 10.45
C LEU A 27 2.80 13.69 10.59
N PHE A 28 2.19 12.59 11.03
CA PHE A 28 0.74 12.45 11.15
C PHE A 28 0.24 12.89 12.53
N THR A 29 -0.90 13.57 12.55
CA THR A 29 -1.70 13.78 13.76
C THR A 29 -2.45 12.49 14.12
N SER A 30 -3.01 11.82 13.11
CA SER A 30 -3.73 10.55 13.28
C SER A 30 -3.63 9.67 12.03
N LEU A 31 -3.82 8.36 12.24
CA LEU A 31 -3.96 7.34 11.22
C LEU A 31 -5.34 6.67 11.30
N ILE A 32 -5.93 6.42 10.15
CA ILE A 32 -7.13 5.59 9.98
C ILE A 32 -6.71 4.39 9.14
N LEU A 33 -6.71 3.22 9.76
CA LEU A 33 -6.20 1.98 9.20
C LEU A 33 -7.38 1.04 8.94
N CYS A 34 -7.83 1.02 7.69
CA CYS A 34 -8.92 0.16 7.24
C CYS A 34 -8.36 -1.20 6.84
N GLU A 35 -8.80 -2.26 7.51
CA GLU A 35 -8.41 -3.64 7.20
C GLU A 35 -6.88 -3.82 6.99
N PRO A 36 -6.05 -3.37 7.96
CA PRO A 36 -4.60 -3.38 7.78
C PRO A 36 -4.02 -4.79 7.74
N VAL A 37 -3.16 -5.05 6.77
CA VAL A 37 -2.41 -6.31 6.63
C VAL A 37 -1.11 -6.20 7.44
N MET A 38 -1.23 -6.48 8.74
CA MET A 38 -0.12 -6.51 9.70
C MET A 38 -0.33 -7.66 10.68
N ASP A 39 0.59 -8.61 10.70
CA ASP A 39 0.53 -9.81 11.53
C ASP A 39 1.95 -10.31 11.83
N ASN A 40 2.10 -11.19 12.80
CA ASN A 40 3.40 -11.75 13.21
C ASN A 40 3.93 -12.84 12.25
N CYS A 41 3.18 -13.18 11.20
CA CYS A 41 3.49 -14.25 10.28
C CYS A 41 3.34 -13.80 8.82
N THR A 42 4.33 -14.13 7.99
CA THR A 42 4.29 -13.90 6.55
C THR A 42 3.41 -14.92 5.81
N GLU A 43 3.23 -16.14 6.35
CA GLU A 43 2.43 -17.21 5.75
C GLU A 43 0.91 -17.04 5.98
N SER A 44 0.48 -16.25 6.99
CA SER A 44 -0.94 -16.03 7.28
C SER A 44 -1.63 -15.10 6.26
N CYS A 45 -0.86 -14.44 5.40
CA CYS A 45 -1.37 -13.50 4.42
C CYS A 45 -1.78 -14.22 3.12
N GLN A 46 -2.93 -13.85 2.55
CA GLN A 46 -3.42 -14.36 1.24
C GLN A 46 -2.54 -13.98 0.03
N GLY A 47 -1.33 -13.45 0.26
CA GLY A 47 -0.40 -12.94 -0.75
C GLY A 47 -0.18 -13.91 -1.92
N PRO A 48 0.23 -15.17 -1.69
CA PRO A 48 0.46 -16.13 -2.78
C PRO A 48 -0.77 -16.37 -3.67
N THR A 49 -1.95 -16.50 -3.07
CA THR A 49 -3.21 -16.70 -3.81
C THR A 49 -3.56 -15.45 -4.63
N LEU A 50 -3.46 -14.26 -4.04
CA LEU A 50 -3.74 -12.99 -4.73
C LEU A 50 -2.74 -12.72 -5.85
N THR A 51 -1.47 -13.00 -5.65
CA THR A 51 -0.43 -12.94 -6.68
C THR A 51 -0.77 -13.86 -7.84
N LYS A 52 -1.08 -15.15 -7.59
CA LYS A 52 -1.42 -16.10 -8.66
C LYS A 52 -2.62 -15.62 -9.47
N LEU A 53 -3.70 -15.22 -8.81
CA LEU A 53 -4.91 -14.74 -9.49
C LEU A 53 -4.65 -13.46 -10.29
N SER A 54 -3.84 -12.55 -9.77
CA SER A 54 -3.56 -11.26 -10.43
C SER A 54 -2.57 -11.38 -11.58
N THR A 55 -1.60 -12.29 -11.52
CA THR A 55 -0.64 -12.51 -12.60
C THR A 55 -1.33 -13.01 -13.87
N PHE A 56 -2.22 -14.00 -13.72
CA PHE A 56 -2.83 -14.69 -14.85
C PHE A 56 -4.21 -14.15 -15.26
N ARG A 57 -4.69 -13.06 -14.63
CA ARG A 57 -5.96 -12.45 -15.04
C ARG A 57 -5.83 -11.72 -16.38
N ARG A 58 -6.98 -11.58 -17.05
CA ARG A 58 -7.18 -10.67 -18.18
C ARG A 58 -6.86 -9.23 -17.78
N ASP A 59 -6.12 -8.53 -18.63
CA ASP A 59 -5.68 -7.14 -18.40
C ASP A 59 -5.97 -6.20 -19.59
N VAL A 60 -6.59 -6.72 -20.65
CA VAL A 60 -6.96 -5.96 -21.85
C VAL A 60 -8.42 -6.26 -22.19
N TRP A 61 -9.13 -5.24 -22.62
CA TRP A 61 -10.52 -5.30 -23.09
C TRP A 61 -10.64 -4.65 -24.47
N PRO A 62 -11.53 -5.15 -25.36
CA PRO A 62 -11.70 -4.58 -26.70
C PRO A 62 -12.20 -3.13 -26.71
N SER A 63 -12.96 -2.74 -25.69
CA SER A 63 -13.49 -1.39 -25.51
C SER A 63 -13.60 -1.01 -24.04
N ARG A 64 -13.77 0.29 -23.76
CA ARG A 64 -14.05 0.78 -22.40
C ARG A 64 -15.38 0.22 -21.89
N GLU A 65 -16.37 0.09 -22.75
CA GLU A 65 -17.69 -0.44 -22.45
C GLU A 65 -17.60 -1.89 -21.95
N ASP A 66 -16.83 -2.74 -22.64
CA ASP A 66 -16.58 -4.12 -22.23
C ASP A 66 -15.85 -4.21 -20.89
N ALA A 67 -14.89 -3.30 -20.66
CA ALA A 67 -14.15 -3.20 -19.41
C ALA A 67 -15.06 -2.83 -18.24
N VAL A 68 -15.93 -1.84 -18.44
CA VAL A 68 -16.93 -1.38 -17.47
C VAL A 68 -17.97 -2.47 -17.19
N GLN A 69 -18.44 -3.19 -18.20
CA GLN A 69 -19.37 -4.30 -18.02
C GLN A 69 -18.73 -5.43 -17.19
N ALA A 70 -17.47 -5.77 -17.50
CA ALA A 70 -16.72 -6.76 -16.73
C ALA A 70 -16.50 -6.33 -15.28
N ALA A 71 -16.11 -5.08 -15.04
CA ALA A 71 -15.94 -4.52 -13.70
C ALA A 71 -17.25 -4.53 -12.91
N THR A 72 -18.36 -4.18 -13.56
CA THR A 72 -19.70 -4.18 -12.93
C THR A 72 -20.11 -5.58 -12.48
N LYS A 73 -19.80 -6.61 -13.26
CA LYS A 73 -20.07 -8.01 -12.89
C LYS A 73 -19.18 -8.47 -11.71
N SER A 74 -17.89 -8.14 -11.76
CA SER A 74 -16.90 -8.57 -10.76
C SER A 74 -17.08 -7.85 -9.42
N TYR A 75 -17.38 -6.55 -9.45
CA TYR A 75 -17.46 -5.67 -8.28
C TYR A 75 -18.91 -5.33 -7.89
N ARG A 76 -19.87 -6.20 -8.21
CA ARG A 76 -21.31 -6.00 -7.90
C ARG A 76 -21.63 -5.77 -6.41
N LYS A 77 -20.70 -6.10 -5.51
CA LYS A 77 -20.83 -5.90 -4.06
C LYS A 77 -20.34 -4.52 -3.59
N TRP A 78 -19.63 -3.78 -4.44
CA TRP A 78 -19.14 -2.45 -4.09
C TRP A 78 -20.27 -1.43 -4.08
N ASP A 79 -20.12 -0.39 -3.25
CA ASP A 79 -20.93 0.81 -3.30
C ASP A 79 -20.92 1.39 -4.72
N SER A 80 -22.09 1.71 -5.25
CA SER A 80 -22.24 2.15 -6.64
C SER A 80 -21.42 3.40 -6.96
N ARG A 81 -21.21 4.29 -5.98
CA ARG A 81 -20.38 5.51 -6.14
C ARG A 81 -18.90 5.16 -6.25
N VAL A 82 -18.46 4.13 -5.52
CA VAL A 82 -17.08 3.63 -5.61
C VAL A 82 -16.86 2.97 -6.96
N LEU A 83 -17.77 2.10 -7.39
CA LEU A 83 -17.70 1.45 -8.70
C LEU A 83 -17.75 2.46 -9.86
N GLN A 84 -18.57 3.51 -9.74
CA GLN A 84 -18.62 4.58 -10.74
C GLN A 84 -17.26 5.29 -10.87
N ARG A 85 -16.63 5.66 -9.75
CA ARG A 85 -15.28 6.26 -9.75
C ARG A 85 -14.22 5.29 -10.27
N TRP A 86 -14.32 4.02 -9.91
CA TRP A 86 -13.45 2.97 -10.45
C TRP A 86 -13.55 2.91 -11.97
N ASN A 87 -14.76 2.81 -12.52
CA ASN A 87 -14.98 2.75 -13.97
C ASN A 87 -14.48 4.00 -14.70
N GLN A 88 -14.53 5.17 -14.04
CA GLN A 88 -14.02 6.42 -14.60
C GLN A 88 -12.49 6.46 -14.70
N HIS A 89 -11.78 5.89 -13.72
CA HIS A 89 -10.33 6.11 -13.56
C HIS A 89 -9.46 4.86 -13.71
N ALA A 90 -10.03 3.66 -13.64
CA ALA A 90 -9.27 2.41 -13.61
C ALA A 90 -8.74 1.98 -14.97
N PHE A 91 -9.18 2.60 -16.07
CA PHE A 91 -8.82 2.19 -17.43
C PHE A 91 -8.16 3.30 -18.23
N ARG A 92 -7.13 2.94 -18.99
CA ARG A 92 -6.45 3.79 -19.98
C ARG A 92 -6.47 3.12 -21.35
N GLU A 93 -6.46 3.94 -22.39
CA GLU A 93 -6.44 3.48 -23.77
C GLU A 93 -5.07 2.86 -24.13
N LEU A 94 -5.09 1.91 -25.06
CA LEU A 94 -3.90 1.39 -25.72
C LEU A 94 -3.55 2.27 -26.94
N PRO A 95 -2.28 2.31 -27.38
CA PRO A 95 -1.11 1.56 -26.88
C PRO A 95 -0.57 2.09 -25.54
N THR A 96 0.18 1.26 -24.83
CA THR A 96 0.95 1.65 -23.63
C THR A 96 2.34 1.00 -23.66
N ILE A 97 3.24 1.38 -22.75
CA ILE A 97 4.56 0.72 -22.62
C ILE A 97 4.43 -0.81 -22.42
N VAL A 98 3.35 -1.28 -21.81
CA VAL A 98 3.12 -2.73 -21.57
C VAL A 98 2.49 -3.42 -22.78
N PHE A 99 1.81 -2.66 -23.65
CA PHE A 99 1.10 -3.16 -24.83
C PHE A 99 1.37 -2.19 -26.00
N PRO A 100 2.53 -2.32 -26.68
CA PRO A 100 2.94 -1.41 -27.76
C PRO A 100 2.08 -1.61 -29.02
N GLU A 101 2.11 -0.64 -29.94
CA GLU A 101 1.29 -0.64 -31.17
C GLU A 101 1.40 -1.95 -31.98
N SER A 102 2.60 -2.55 -32.05
CA SER A 102 2.82 -3.81 -32.76
C SER A 102 1.98 -4.97 -32.22
N GLU A 103 1.73 -5.02 -30.91
CA GLU A 103 0.92 -6.07 -30.29
C GLU A 103 -0.58 -5.75 -30.36
N VAL A 104 -0.94 -4.47 -30.36
CA VAL A 104 -2.33 -4.03 -30.51
C VAL A 104 -2.83 -4.26 -31.94
N ALA A 105 -1.98 -4.00 -32.94
CA ALA A 105 -2.28 -4.25 -34.34
C ALA A 105 -2.48 -5.75 -34.62
N LEU A 106 -1.61 -6.62 -34.09
CA LEU A 106 -1.72 -8.09 -34.20
C LEU A 106 -3.00 -8.65 -33.54
N ALA A 107 -3.54 -8.00 -32.51
CA ALA A 107 -4.79 -8.40 -31.87
C ALA A 107 -6.06 -7.91 -32.61
N SER A 108 -5.90 -6.99 -33.57
CA SER A 108 -6.99 -6.41 -34.35
C SER A 108 -7.18 -7.03 -35.73
N GLU A 109 -6.21 -7.82 -36.21
CA GLU A 109 -6.38 -8.66 -37.40
C GLU A 109 -7.16 -9.94 -37.02
N PRO A 110 -8.16 -10.37 -37.81
CA PRO A 110 -8.81 -11.65 -37.60
C PRO A 110 -7.75 -12.74 -37.72
N GLN A 111 -7.50 -13.49 -36.65
CA GLN A 111 -6.73 -14.73 -36.75
C GLN A 111 -7.57 -15.74 -37.54
N GLU A 112 -7.35 -15.83 -38.86
CA GLU A 112 -7.59 -17.08 -39.57
C GLU A 112 -6.62 -18.11 -38.99
N GLU A 113 -7.15 -19.11 -38.29
CA GLU A 113 -6.40 -20.29 -37.88
C GLU A 113 -5.94 -21.03 -39.14
N ASP A 114 -4.69 -20.84 -39.57
CA ASP A 114 -4.05 -21.76 -40.49
C ASP A 114 -2.87 -22.47 -39.83
N MET A 115 -2.96 -23.80 -39.82
CA MET A 115 -1.94 -24.71 -39.35
C MET A 115 -0.93 -24.94 -40.47
N SER A 116 0.21 -24.26 -40.43
CA SER A 116 1.44 -24.83 -40.99
C SER A 116 2.67 -24.19 -40.37
N VAL A 117 3.48 -25.02 -39.73
CA VAL A 117 4.85 -24.71 -39.31
C VAL A 117 5.72 -24.64 -40.55
N GLU A 118 6.46 -23.55 -40.73
CA GLU A 118 7.76 -23.60 -41.37
C GLU A 118 8.67 -22.47 -40.84
N THR A 119 9.91 -22.86 -40.57
CA THR A 119 11.01 -22.06 -40.04
C THR A 119 11.73 -21.33 -41.17
N ASP A 120 12.03 -20.04 -41.03
CA ASP A 120 13.38 -19.55 -41.36
C ASP A 120 13.74 -18.21 -40.69
N THR A 121 15.03 -18.11 -40.47
CA THR A 121 15.86 -17.11 -39.84
C THR A 121 16.13 -15.88 -40.72
N SER A 122 16.53 -14.80 -40.05
CA SER A 122 17.13 -13.56 -40.57
C SER A 122 16.18 -12.49 -41.14
N SER A 123 15.91 -11.48 -40.31
CA SER A 123 16.25 -10.12 -40.72
C SER A 123 16.54 -9.28 -39.48
N ALA A 124 17.77 -8.80 -39.42
CA ALA A 124 18.19 -7.79 -38.47
C ALA A 124 17.53 -6.46 -38.85
N LEU A 125 16.84 -5.82 -37.90
CA LEU A 125 16.56 -4.40 -37.95
C LEU A 125 17.02 -3.79 -36.64
N SER A 126 18.13 -3.07 -36.71
CA SER A 126 18.70 -2.30 -35.61
C SER A 126 17.74 -1.18 -35.23
N TRP A 127 17.34 -1.17 -33.97
CA TRP A 127 16.72 -0.02 -33.34
C TRP A 127 17.83 0.96 -32.96
N ASN A 128 18.02 2.01 -33.76
CA ASN A 128 18.80 3.16 -33.31
C ASN A 128 17.93 3.96 -32.33
N ASP A 129 18.42 4.13 -31.11
CA ASP A 129 17.82 4.81 -29.95
C ASP A 129 17.56 6.34 -30.11
N MET A 130 17.23 6.81 -31.32
CA MET A 130 17.04 8.24 -31.61
C MET A 130 15.59 8.64 -31.95
N ASP A 131 14.68 7.71 -32.22
CA ASP A 131 13.30 8.08 -32.58
C ASP A 131 12.39 8.33 -31.37
N MET A 132 12.71 7.79 -30.19
CA MET A 132 11.98 8.12 -28.95
C MET A 132 12.13 9.59 -28.55
N TYR A 133 13.27 10.22 -28.88
CA TYR A 133 13.53 11.64 -28.59
C TYR A 133 12.80 12.61 -29.53
N ARG A 134 12.32 12.15 -30.69
CA ARG A 134 11.59 12.98 -31.65
C ARG A 134 10.11 13.14 -31.29
N TRP A 135 9.57 12.23 -30.48
CA TRP A 135 8.18 12.28 -30.01
C TRP A 135 7.85 13.53 -29.19
N PHE A 136 8.83 14.11 -28.48
CA PHE A 136 8.63 15.22 -27.55
C PHE A 136 8.66 16.63 -28.18
N LYS A 137 8.78 16.80 -29.51
CA LYS A 137 9.06 18.11 -30.12
C LYS A 137 7.99 18.74 -31.01
N ASP A 138 6.81 18.14 -31.17
CA ASP A 138 5.72 18.79 -31.91
C ASP A 138 4.47 19.02 -31.02
N PRO A 139 4.33 20.20 -30.39
CA PRO A 139 3.19 20.52 -29.55
C PRO A 139 1.90 20.84 -30.33
N LYS A 140 1.89 20.72 -31.67
CA LYS A 140 0.73 21.08 -32.52
C LYS A 140 0.30 20.00 -33.50
N ARG A 141 0.76 18.75 -33.37
CA ARG A 141 0.26 17.68 -34.23
C ARG A 141 -1.16 17.31 -33.79
N GLU A 142 -2.16 17.72 -34.58
CA GLU A 142 -3.53 17.22 -34.44
C GLU A 142 -3.49 15.70 -34.65
N LEU A 143 -3.75 14.96 -33.58
CA LEU A 143 -3.95 13.52 -33.63
C LEU A 143 -5.20 13.26 -34.47
N PRO A 144 -5.21 12.24 -35.35
CA PRO A 144 -6.42 11.86 -36.05
C PRO A 144 -7.53 11.62 -35.02
N GLU A 145 -8.75 12.09 -35.29
CA GLU A 145 -9.92 11.82 -34.45
C GLU A 145 -10.21 10.31 -34.48
N ILE A 146 -9.56 9.58 -33.57
CA ILE A 146 -9.88 8.19 -33.31
C ILE A 146 -11.13 8.18 -32.46
N ASN A 147 -12.18 7.53 -32.95
CA ASN A 147 -13.42 7.35 -32.21
C ASN A 147 -13.12 6.57 -30.91
N SER A 148 -13.00 7.30 -29.80
CA SER A 148 -12.52 6.79 -28.50
C SER A 148 -13.39 5.66 -27.93
N SER A 149 -14.63 5.51 -28.40
CA SER A 149 -15.54 4.42 -28.00
C SER A 149 -15.15 3.02 -28.49
N LYS A 150 -14.16 2.89 -29.37
CA LYS A 150 -13.73 1.59 -29.93
C LYS A 150 -12.27 1.22 -29.68
N MET A 151 -11.54 2.02 -28.93
CA MET A 151 -10.14 1.70 -28.64
C MET A 151 -10.05 0.64 -27.53
N PRO A 152 -9.20 -0.38 -27.70
CA PRO A 152 -8.87 -1.30 -26.62
C PRO A 152 -8.33 -0.56 -25.40
N VAL A 153 -8.67 -1.06 -24.21
CA VAL A 153 -8.23 -0.47 -22.94
C VAL A 153 -7.54 -1.50 -22.06
N THR A 154 -6.68 -1.00 -21.18
CA THR A 154 -6.04 -1.77 -20.10
C THR A 154 -6.21 -1.06 -18.77
N LEU A 155 -5.80 -1.68 -17.66
CA LEU A 155 -5.81 -1.03 -16.37
C LEU A 155 -4.79 0.14 -16.32
N ALA A 156 -5.22 1.26 -15.74
CA ALA A 156 -4.35 2.41 -15.50
C ALA A 156 -3.25 2.08 -14.49
N THR A 157 -3.59 1.31 -13.45
CA THR A 157 -2.63 0.61 -12.59
C THR A 157 -2.47 -0.81 -13.11
N THR A 158 -1.28 -1.16 -13.60
CA THR A 158 -1.08 -2.45 -14.27
C THR A 158 -1.22 -3.61 -13.30
N LYS A 159 -1.63 -4.79 -13.78
CA LYS A 159 -1.63 -6.00 -12.92
C LYS A 159 -0.25 -6.31 -12.32
N HIS A 160 0.82 -5.90 -12.98
CA HIS A 160 2.19 -6.06 -12.49
C HIS A 160 2.45 -5.19 -11.25
N GLN A 161 2.03 -3.92 -11.25
CA GLN A 161 2.12 -3.05 -10.08
C GLN A 161 1.33 -3.63 -8.90
N GLU A 162 0.15 -4.19 -9.17
CA GLU A 162 -0.64 -4.86 -8.13
C GLU A 162 0.06 -6.11 -7.59
N VAL A 163 0.59 -6.98 -8.47
CA VAL A 163 1.34 -8.18 -8.07
C VAL A 163 2.54 -7.85 -7.19
N PHE A 164 3.30 -6.80 -7.53
CA PHE A 164 4.44 -6.33 -6.73
C PHE A 164 4.02 -5.78 -5.36
N SER A 165 2.75 -5.41 -5.17
CA SER A 165 2.25 -5.04 -3.85
C SER A 165 2.09 -6.24 -2.92
N TYR A 166 1.80 -7.44 -3.47
CA TYR A 166 1.53 -8.65 -2.70
C TYR A 166 2.81 -9.40 -2.29
N LEU A 167 3.74 -9.59 -3.23
CA LEU A 167 4.94 -10.41 -3.04
C LEU A 167 6.16 -9.77 -3.72
N ARG A 168 7.32 -9.90 -3.08
CA ARG A 168 8.63 -9.57 -3.65
C ARG A 168 9.35 -10.86 -4.05
N PRO A 169 9.96 -10.93 -5.25
CA PRO A 169 10.70 -12.10 -5.67
C PRO A 169 11.96 -12.28 -4.82
N ASN A 170 12.31 -13.53 -4.54
CA ASN A 170 13.55 -13.95 -3.90
C ASN A 170 13.93 -15.34 -4.42
N PHE A 171 14.11 -15.44 -5.75
CA PHE A 171 14.29 -16.72 -6.45
C PHE A 171 15.59 -17.43 -6.07
N SER A 172 16.61 -16.67 -5.66
CA SER A 172 17.91 -17.18 -5.21
C SER A 172 17.91 -17.62 -3.73
N GLY A 173 16.77 -17.53 -3.04
CA GLY A 173 16.65 -17.89 -1.63
C GLY A 173 16.54 -19.40 -1.33
N LEU A 174 16.56 -19.77 -0.04
CA LEU A 174 16.35 -21.14 0.42
C LEU A 174 14.86 -21.56 0.44
N PRO A 175 14.52 -22.83 0.12
CA PRO A 175 13.18 -23.39 0.28
C PRO A 175 12.64 -23.26 1.71
N SER A 176 11.41 -22.74 1.88
CA SER A 176 10.75 -22.54 3.18
C SER A 176 10.63 -23.82 4.03
N GLN A 177 10.65 -24.99 3.39
CA GLN A 177 10.66 -26.30 4.04
C GLN A 177 11.91 -26.56 4.91
N HIS A 178 13.03 -25.88 4.67
CA HIS A 178 14.23 -26.01 5.52
C HIS A 178 14.15 -25.24 6.85
N ILE A 179 13.08 -24.46 7.05
CA ILE A 179 12.90 -23.56 8.21
C ILE A 179 11.94 -24.16 9.25
N ARG A 180 11.16 -25.19 8.88
CA ARG A 180 10.25 -25.87 9.82
C ARG A 180 11.01 -26.91 10.64
N GLY A 181 11.58 -26.50 11.78
CA GLY A 181 12.15 -27.41 12.78
C GLY A 181 13.28 -26.77 13.60
N PRO A 182 13.61 -27.31 14.79
CA PRO A 182 14.84 -26.92 15.47
C PRO A 182 16.06 -27.24 14.58
N PRO A 183 17.10 -26.40 14.56
CA PRO A 183 18.28 -26.63 13.74
C PRO A 183 18.90 -27.99 14.06
N SER A 184 19.15 -28.80 13.02
CA SER A 184 19.88 -30.06 13.17
C SER A 184 21.29 -29.76 13.66
N PRO A 185 21.83 -30.49 14.66
CA PRO A 185 23.21 -30.31 15.14
C PRO A 185 24.26 -30.50 14.03
N ASP A 186 23.89 -31.22 12.98
CA ASP A 186 24.76 -31.58 11.85
C ASP A 186 24.51 -30.72 10.60
N ALA A 187 23.61 -29.73 10.66
CA ALA A 187 23.44 -28.81 9.55
C ALA A 187 24.62 -27.84 9.51
N SER A 188 25.55 -28.07 8.57
CA SER A 188 26.52 -27.05 8.15
C SER A 188 25.82 -25.71 8.01
N PRO A 189 26.40 -24.58 8.48
CA PRO A 189 25.79 -23.27 8.37
C PRO A 189 25.83 -22.86 6.90
N ASN A 190 24.96 -23.43 6.08
CA ASN A 190 24.57 -22.86 4.81
C ASN A 190 23.71 -21.63 5.12
N VAL A 191 24.33 -20.65 5.77
CA VAL A 191 23.90 -19.27 5.73
C VAL A 191 24.10 -18.89 4.28
N VAL A 192 23.10 -19.18 3.44
CA VAL A 192 23.05 -18.62 2.11
C VAL A 192 23.09 -17.11 2.33
N GLU A 193 24.16 -16.51 1.86
CA GLU A 193 24.40 -15.08 1.98
C GLU A 193 23.18 -14.38 1.39
N VAL A 194 22.38 -13.77 2.26
CA VAL A 194 21.26 -12.94 1.82
C VAL A 194 21.87 -11.79 1.06
N ASP A 195 21.46 -11.62 -0.20
CA ASP A 195 21.83 -10.42 -0.95
C ASP A 195 21.15 -9.22 -0.30
N ARG A 196 21.84 -8.60 0.66
CA ARG A 196 21.34 -7.45 1.43
C ARG A 196 21.23 -6.19 0.58
N LEU A 197 21.83 -6.15 -0.62
CA LEU A 197 21.68 -5.04 -1.54
C LEU A 197 20.26 -5.05 -2.14
N PHE A 198 19.75 -6.21 -2.54
CA PHE A 198 18.39 -6.33 -3.11
C PHE A 198 17.31 -6.75 -2.11
N HIS A 199 17.70 -7.34 -0.97
CA HIS A 199 16.82 -7.85 0.08
C HIS A 199 17.22 -7.35 1.49
N PRO A 200 17.28 -6.03 1.72
CA PRO A 200 17.75 -5.46 3.00
C PRO A 200 16.83 -5.79 4.19
N ASP A 201 15.60 -6.18 3.93
CA ASP A 201 14.53 -6.45 4.89
C ASP A 201 14.37 -7.94 5.24
N ILE A 202 15.23 -8.82 4.72
CA ILE A 202 15.30 -10.23 5.14
C ILE A 202 16.24 -10.35 6.34
N VAL A 203 15.69 -10.70 7.51
CA VAL A 203 16.45 -10.98 8.75
C VAL A 203 16.02 -12.36 9.26
N GLY A 204 16.84 -13.39 9.04
CA GLY A 204 16.53 -14.79 9.38
C GLY A 204 16.67 -15.74 8.20
N PRO A 205 16.27 -17.01 8.34
CA PRO A 205 16.39 -17.98 7.25
C PRO A 205 15.52 -17.57 6.05
N THR A 206 16.14 -17.62 4.88
CA THR A 206 15.63 -17.04 3.63
C THR A 206 14.40 -17.80 3.13
N VAL A 207 13.31 -17.08 2.80
CA VAL A 207 12.10 -17.66 2.17
C VAL A 207 12.16 -17.45 0.65
N THR A 208 12.18 -18.54 -0.11
CA THR A 208 12.03 -18.59 -1.58
C THR A 208 10.65 -19.15 -1.96
N PRO A 209 10.11 -18.89 -3.17
CA PRO A 209 10.59 -17.96 -4.19
C PRO A 209 10.13 -16.52 -3.98
N PHE A 210 9.34 -16.24 -2.94
CA PHE A 210 8.77 -14.93 -2.67
C PHE A 210 8.73 -14.62 -1.18
N TYR A 211 8.75 -13.32 -0.85
CA TYR A 211 8.60 -12.83 0.53
C TYR A 211 7.90 -11.46 0.57
N ARG A 212 7.46 -11.06 1.77
CA ARG A 212 6.95 -9.71 2.07
C ARG A 212 7.12 -9.43 3.56
N ALA A 213 8.15 -8.68 3.95
CA ALA A 213 8.52 -8.51 5.35
C ALA A 213 7.72 -7.39 6.05
N GLU A 214 7.23 -6.41 5.29
CA GLU A 214 6.65 -5.17 5.77
C GLU A 214 5.45 -5.35 6.71
N PRO A 215 4.50 -6.29 6.46
CA PRO A 215 3.43 -6.60 7.42
C PRO A 215 3.95 -7.02 8.80
N VAL A 216 5.01 -7.84 8.84
CA VAL A 216 5.61 -8.34 10.09
C VAL A 216 6.40 -7.24 10.78
N ILE A 217 7.20 -6.48 10.03
CA ILE A 217 7.96 -5.34 10.57
C ILE A 217 7.00 -4.31 11.19
N ALA A 218 5.94 -3.96 10.48
CA ALA A 218 4.95 -2.99 10.96
C ALA A 218 4.23 -3.51 12.20
N HIS A 219 3.85 -4.80 12.22
CA HIS A 219 3.26 -5.45 13.38
C HIS A 219 4.17 -5.42 14.62
N MET A 220 5.44 -5.79 14.44
CA MET A 220 6.45 -5.76 15.50
C MET A 220 6.64 -4.35 16.05
N ALA A 221 6.55 -3.33 15.20
CA ALA A 221 6.75 -1.93 15.55
C ALA A 221 5.50 -1.20 16.06
N LEU A 222 4.31 -1.83 16.08
CA LEU A 222 3.07 -1.24 16.61
C LEU A 222 3.23 -0.56 17.99
N PRO A 223 3.99 -1.13 18.97
CA PRO A 223 4.20 -0.49 20.27
C PRO A 223 4.80 0.92 20.22
N HIS A 224 5.50 1.26 19.14
CA HIS A 224 6.18 2.55 18.99
C HIS A 224 5.40 3.57 18.14
N VAL A 225 4.18 3.22 17.69
CA VAL A 225 3.33 4.13 16.90
C VAL A 225 2.88 5.31 17.75
N ARG A 226 3.34 6.50 17.36
CA ARG A 226 3.05 7.78 18.03
C ARG A 226 1.70 8.45 17.67
N PRO A 227 1.24 8.49 16.41
CA PRO A 227 -0.04 9.13 16.11
C PRO A 227 -1.21 8.38 16.74
N SER A 228 -2.34 9.06 16.90
CA SER A 228 -3.59 8.42 17.29
C SER A 228 -4.10 7.51 16.17
N VAL A 229 -4.60 6.31 16.49
CA VAL A 229 -4.99 5.31 15.48
C VAL A 229 -6.46 4.90 15.61
N LEU A 230 -7.21 5.01 14.53
CA LEU A 230 -8.50 4.33 14.36
C LEU A 230 -8.31 3.12 13.45
N TYR A 231 -8.61 1.93 13.96
CA TYR A 231 -8.73 0.71 13.17
C TYR A 231 -10.17 0.52 12.70
N VAL A 232 -10.37 0.30 11.39
CA VAL A 232 -11.67 -0.02 10.81
C VAL A 232 -11.61 -1.44 10.26
N PHE A 233 -12.36 -2.35 10.88
CA PHE A 233 -12.35 -3.76 10.50
C PHE A 233 -13.66 -4.21 9.84
N GLY A 234 -13.59 -5.11 8.88
CA GLY A 234 -14.75 -5.83 8.33
C GLY A 234 -15.12 -7.03 9.19
N GLY A 235 -16.40 -7.15 9.56
CA GLY A 235 -16.89 -8.23 10.43
C GLY A 235 -16.75 -9.64 9.85
N ARG A 236 -16.59 -9.76 8.52
CA ARG A 236 -16.36 -11.02 7.80
C ARG A 236 -14.98 -11.09 7.15
N SER A 237 -14.04 -10.27 7.62
CA SER A 237 -12.70 -10.23 7.03
C SER A 237 -11.94 -11.53 7.26
N PRO A 238 -11.32 -12.11 6.21
CA PRO A 238 -10.43 -13.25 6.35
C PRO A 238 -9.03 -12.88 6.88
N VAL A 239 -8.72 -11.58 7.04
CA VAL A 239 -7.40 -11.08 7.48
C VAL A 239 -7.45 -10.24 8.76
N SER A 240 -8.63 -10.11 9.37
CA SER A 240 -8.88 -9.37 10.62
C SER A 240 -9.69 -10.22 11.61
N SER A 241 -9.21 -11.42 11.94
CA SER A 241 -9.84 -12.27 12.95
C SER A 241 -9.98 -11.56 14.31
N PRO A 242 -10.90 -11.96 15.20
CA PRO A 242 -11.00 -11.36 16.54
C PRO A 242 -9.65 -11.27 17.27
N GLN A 243 -8.84 -12.32 17.21
CA GLN A 243 -7.52 -12.36 17.82
C GLN A 243 -6.55 -11.38 17.17
N GLN A 244 -6.51 -11.34 15.83
CA GLN A 244 -5.65 -10.40 15.09
C GLN A 244 -6.04 -8.94 15.30
N ARG A 245 -7.32 -8.65 15.59
CA ARG A 245 -7.81 -7.31 15.93
C ARG A 245 -7.38 -6.90 17.33
N GLU A 246 -7.59 -7.78 18.30
CA GLU A 246 -7.20 -7.54 19.69
C GLU A 246 -5.69 -7.35 19.83
N ASP A 247 -4.90 -8.19 19.16
CA ASP A 247 -3.44 -8.07 19.14
C ASP A 247 -2.98 -6.73 18.56
N LYS A 248 -3.61 -6.23 17.48
CA LYS A 248 -3.31 -4.88 16.96
C LYS A 248 -3.68 -3.77 17.97
N LEU A 249 -4.86 -3.86 18.58
CA LEU A 249 -5.36 -2.82 19.49
C LEU A 249 -4.52 -2.76 20.78
N SER A 250 -4.24 -3.90 21.40
CA SER A 250 -3.48 -4.01 22.64
C SER A 250 -1.99 -3.63 22.48
N ARG A 251 -1.43 -3.76 21.28
CA ARG A 251 -0.02 -3.43 21.03
C ARG A 251 0.22 -1.99 20.61
N THR A 252 -0.74 -1.32 19.98
CA THR A 252 -0.46 -0.05 19.30
C THR A 252 -0.14 1.06 20.29
N GLY A 253 1.05 1.66 20.16
CA GLY A 253 1.48 2.83 20.91
C GLY A 253 1.75 2.61 22.40
N THR A 254 1.97 1.37 22.84
CA THR A 254 2.11 1.03 24.28
C THR A 254 3.53 1.08 24.83
N SER A 255 4.54 1.35 23.99
CA SER A 255 5.96 1.37 24.41
C SER A 255 6.57 2.76 24.22
N ILE A 256 7.89 2.86 24.49
CA ILE A 256 8.66 4.09 24.36
C ILE A 256 8.45 4.74 22.99
N GLY A 257 8.13 6.05 23.01
CA GLY A 257 7.83 6.82 21.80
C GLY A 257 6.41 6.63 21.23
N GLY A 258 5.65 5.67 21.75
CA GLY A 258 4.27 5.41 21.39
C GLY A 258 3.28 6.46 21.90
N SER A 259 2.02 6.34 21.47
CA SER A 259 0.94 7.26 21.80
C SER A 259 0.38 7.12 23.22
N GLY A 260 0.72 6.05 23.95
CA GLY A 260 0.03 5.62 25.17
C GLY A 260 -1.13 4.65 24.91
N GLY A 261 -1.35 4.29 23.64
CA GLY A 261 -2.27 3.22 23.24
C GLY A 261 -3.74 3.47 23.57
N ALA A 262 -4.49 2.37 23.71
CA ALA A 262 -5.93 2.40 23.98
C ALA A 262 -6.24 2.99 25.37
N GLU A 263 -5.40 2.72 26.38
CA GLU A 263 -5.58 3.23 27.75
C GLU A 263 -5.53 4.77 27.81
N ALA A 264 -4.67 5.39 26.99
CA ALA A 264 -4.61 6.84 26.85
C ALA A 264 -5.73 7.41 25.96
N GLY A 265 -6.67 6.59 25.48
CA GLY A 265 -7.71 6.98 24.52
C GLY A 265 -7.18 7.27 23.12
N ARG A 266 -5.93 6.89 22.82
CA ARG A 266 -5.26 7.24 21.54
C ARG A 266 -5.45 6.19 20.45
N VAL A 267 -5.95 5.00 20.80
CA VAL A 267 -6.21 3.90 19.86
C VAL A 267 -7.65 3.40 20.03
N LYS A 268 -8.36 3.22 18.91
CA LYS A 268 -9.73 2.69 18.90
C LYS A 268 -9.91 1.72 17.73
N GLY A 269 -10.73 0.69 17.93
CA GLY A 269 -11.18 -0.22 16.86
C GLY A 269 -12.68 -0.13 16.63
N VAL A 270 -13.10 -0.22 15.38
CA VAL A 270 -14.52 -0.32 14.97
C VAL A 270 -14.72 -1.52 14.05
N LEU A 271 -15.90 -2.12 14.10
CA LEU A 271 -16.27 -3.29 13.30
C LEU A 271 -17.45 -2.98 12.40
N ILE A 272 -17.27 -3.15 11.09
CA ILE A 272 -18.29 -2.98 10.06
C ILE A 272 -18.89 -4.34 9.76
N GLY A 273 -20.02 -4.65 10.41
CA GLY A 273 -20.51 -6.03 10.59
C GLY A 273 -20.58 -6.91 9.33
N LYS A 274 -21.20 -6.44 8.25
CA LYS A 274 -21.36 -7.24 7.02
C LYS A 274 -20.20 -7.11 6.03
N ALA A 275 -19.25 -6.21 6.25
CA ALA A 275 -18.16 -6.00 5.31
C ALA A 275 -17.06 -7.07 5.42
N ALA A 276 -16.39 -7.35 4.31
CA ALA A 276 -15.19 -8.18 4.26
C ALA A 276 -13.93 -7.30 4.21
N HIS A 277 -12.83 -7.81 3.64
CA HIS A 277 -11.56 -7.10 3.50
C HIS A 277 -11.68 -5.77 2.75
N LEU A 278 -12.60 -5.70 1.78
CA LEU A 278 -12.84 -4.49 0.99
C LEU A 278 -13.88 -3.57 1.64
N ALA A 279 -13.91 -3.48 2.98
CA ALA A 279 -14.90 -2.69 3.72
C ALA A 279 -15.04 -1.23 3.22
N PRO A 280 -13.97 -0.49 2.88
CA PRO A 280 -14.10 0.86 2.32
C PRO A 280 -14.78 0.92 0.95
N MET A 281 -14.83 -0.19 0.21
CA MET A 281 -15.47 -0.28 -1.10
C MET A 281 -16.87 -0.89 -1.01
N GLU A 282 -17.10 -1.84 -0.11
CA GLU A 282 -18.38 -2.55 0.06
C GLU A 282 -19.37 -1.80 0.96
N ALA A 283 -18.87 -1.10 1.98
CA ALA A 283 -19.67 -0.47 3.03
C ALA A 283 -19.21 0.97 3.30
N THR A 284 -18.97 1.73 2.22
CA THR A 284 -18.43 3.10 2.22
C THR A 284 -19.13 4.01 3.21
N GLY A 285 -20.48 3.99 3.25
CA GLY A 285 -21.27 4.79 4.19
C GLY A 285 -20.97 4.48 5.65
N ALA A 286 -20.98 3.19 6.01
CA ALA A 286 -20.69 2.74 7.38
C ALA A 286 -19.24 3.03 7.79
N CYS A 287 -18.28 2.89 6.86
CA CYS A 287 -16.89 3.30 7.09
C CYS A 287 -16.82 4.81 7.37
N ALA A 288 -17.50 5.65 6.58
CA ALA A 288 -17.53 7.10 6.80
C ALA A 288 -18.17 7.47 8.13
N GLU A 289 -19.30 6.87 8.49
CA GLU A 289 -19.98 7.07 9.79
C GLU A 289 -19.08 6.73 10.97
N ALA A 290 -18.21 5.73 10.84
CA ALA A 290 -17.26 5.37 11.88
C ALA A 290 -16.01 6.27 11.91
N ILE A 291 -15.56 6.75 10.75
CA ILE A 291 -14.33 7.54 10.59
C ILE A 291 -14.54 9.02 10.95
N VAL A 292 -15.66 9.61 10.53
CA VAL A 292 -15.90 11.07 10.67
C VAL A 292 -15.86 11.53 12.13
N PRO A 293 -16.52 10.85 13.10
CA PRO A 293 -16.47 11.28 14.50
C PRO A 293 -15.04 11.32 15.05
N TRP A 294 -14.23 10.30 14.70
CA TRP A 294 -12.82 10.27 15.08
C TRP A 294 -12.04 11.43 14.47
N LEU A 295 -12.26 11.73 13.18
CA LEU A 295 -11.62 12.87 12.53
C LEU A 295 -11.94 14.19 13.24
N VAL A 296 -13.20 14.43 13.59
CA VAL A 296 -13.60 15.64 14.32
C VAL A 296 -12.83 15.75 15.64
N GLU A 297 -12.80 14.67 16.43
CA GLU A 297 -12.07 14.61 17.69
C GLU A 297 -10.57 14.92 17.52
N GLN A 298 -9.92 14.31 16.53
CA GLN A 298 -8.49 14.52 16.27
C GLN A 298 -8.19 15.95 15.79
N LEU A 299 -9.08 16.55 15.00
CA LEU A 299 -8.93 17.93 14.53
C LEU A 299 -9.08 18.93 15.67
N ASP A 300 -10.05 18.74 16.56
CA ASP A 300 -10.27 19.64 17.68
C ASP A 300 -9.16 19.51 18.72
N GLY A 301 -8.69 18.29 18.99
CA GLY A 301 -7.49 18.05 19.79
C GLY A 301 -6.26 18.77 19.23
N TRP A 302 -6.01 18.64 17.92
CA TRP A 302 -4.89 19.32 17.27
C TRP A 302 -5.00 20.85 17.36
N LYS A 303 -6.17 21.44 17.11
CA LYS A 303 -6.37 22.90 17.25
C LYS A 303 -6.08 23.38 18.66
N SER A 304 -6.56 22.65 19.67
CA SER A 304 -6.26 22.94 21.08
C SER A 304 -4.76 22.91 21.36
N ASP A 305 -4.05 21.91 20.82
CA ASP A 305 -2.61 21.79 20.99
C ASP A 305 -1.84 22.92 20.29
N GLU A 306 -2.25 23.34 19.09
CA GLU A 306 -1.65 24.50 18.40
C GLU A 306 -1.85 25.79 19.21
N VAL A 307 -3.02 25.98 19.83
CA VAL A 307 -3.25 27.13 20.74
C VAL A 307 -2.33 27.04 21.96
N LYS A 308 -2.16 25.86 22.57
CA LYS A 308 -1.25 25.69 23.71
C LYS A 308 0.22 25.92 23.34
N VAL A 309 0.65 25.44 22.18
CA VAL A 309 2.02 25.61 21.69
C VAL A 309 2.30 27.06 21.33
N SER A 310 1.36 27.73 20.67
CA SER A 310 1.50 29.15 20.33
C SER A 310 1.48 30.03 21.57
N ARG A 311 0.60 29.75 22.54
CA ARG A 311 0.49 30.48 23.80
C ARG A 311 1.79 30.33 24.60
N GLY A 312 2.43 31.45 24.89
CA GLY A 312 3.69 31.50 25.63
C GLY A 312 4.95 31.15 24.82
N TRP A 313 4.90 30.51 23.65
CA TRP A 313 6.07 30.45 22.75
C TRP A 313 6.08 31.63 21.77
N ALA A 314 4.94 31.95 21.14
CA ALA A 314 4.88 33.05 20.17
C ALA A 314 5.23 34.40 20.82
N GLU A 315 4.77 34.61 22.05
CA GLU A 315 4.93 35.83 22.87
C GLU A 315 6.37 36.03 23.40
N ARG A 316 7.20 34.98 23.44
CA ARG A 316 8.59 35.09 23.91
C ARG A 316 9.46 35.88 22.94
N SER A 317 10.36 36.68 23.49
CA SER A 317 11.44 37.32 22.75
C SER A 317 12.39 36.29 22.10
N LEU A 318 13.12 36.69 21.07
CA LEU A 318 14.14 35.83 20.44
C LEU A 318 15.20 35.36 21.45
N LYS A 319 15.56 36.22 22.41
CA LYS A 319 16.52 35.87 23.46
C LYS A 319 15.98 34.75 24.36
N GLU A 320 14.73 34.84 24.80
CA GLU A 320 14.09 33.79 25.62
C GLU A 320 13.90 32.48 24.86
N LYS A 321 13.73 32.54 23.53
CA LYS A 321 13.68 31.35 22.65
C LYS A 321 15.06 30.72 22.44
N ALA A 322 16.13 31.52 22.50
CA ALA A 322 17.51 31.10 22.23
C ALA A 322 18.33 30.81 23.49
N THR A 323 17.74 30.96 24.68
CA THR A 323 18.43 30.74 25.97
C THR A 323 17.62 29.79 26.85
N VAL A 324 18.30 29.11 27.77
CA VAL A 324 17.62 28.28 28.78
C VAL A 324 16.93 29.18 29.81
N SER A 325 15.77 28.77 30.30
CA SER A 325 15.04 29.52 31.33
C SER A 325 15.73 29.45 32.69
N GLU A 326 15.42 30.40 33.58
CA GLU A 326 15.88 30.32 34.98
C GLU A 326 15.40 29.04 35.67
N GLU A 327 14.18 28.58 35.36
CA GLU A 327 13.65 27.29 35.84
C GLU A 327 14.55 26.13 35.39
N TRP A 328 14.96 26.11 34.12
CA TRP A 328 15.88 25.09 33.61
C TRP A 328 17.19 25.12 34.40
N THR A 329 17.81 26.30 34.55
CA THR A 329 19.06 26.44 35.30
C THR A 329 18.90 26.03 36.76
N GLY A 330 17.79 26.37 37.41
CA GLY A 330 17.48 25.95 38.78
C GLY A 330 17.36 24.42 38.91
N ARG A 331 16.62 23.78 38.00
CA ARG A 331 16.50 22.31 37.95
C ARG A 331 17.84 21.64 37.67
N VAL A 332 18.63 22.17 36.73
CA VAL A 332 19.98 21.64 36.44
C VAL A 332 20.91 21.78 37.65
N ARG A 333 20.85 22.87 38.40
CA ARG A 333 21.63 23.02 39.64
C ARG A 333 21.24 22.02 40.73
N SER A 334 20.00 21.52 40.70
CA SER A 334 19.55 20.44 41.61
C SER A 334 19.88 19.03 41.09
N LEU A 335 20.46 18.91 39.89
CA LEU A 335 20.99 17.64 39.41
C LEU A 335 22.38 17.45 40.04
N LEU A 336 22.49 16.40 40.86
CA LEU A 336 23.66 16.01 41.65
C LEU A 336 23.95 16.94 42.84
#